data_AF-A0A645I719-F1
#
_entry.id   AF-A0A645I719-F1
#
_cell.length_a   1.000
_cell.length_b   1.000
_cell.length_c   1.000
_cell.angle_alpha   90.00
_cell.angle_beta   90.00
_cell.angle_gamma   90.00
#
_symmetry.space_group_name_H-M   'P 1'
#
loop_
_entity.id
_entity.type
_entity.pdbx_description
1 polymer ?
#
loop_
_entity_poly.entity_id
_entity_poly.type
_entity_poly.pdbx_seq_one_letter_code
_entity_poly.pdbx_strand_id
1 'polypeptide(L)' 'MSFFWPFAGDCWVLKIDPEYNYALVGDPSGKYLWILARENRLDPKIVEELKLYASNLGFAVENMISGQFD' A
#
# COMPACT_ATOMS: atom_id res chain seq x y z
N MET A 1 5.40 -0.56 34.29
CA MET A 1 5.67 0.31 33.13
C MET A 1 4.79 -0.16 31.98
N SER A 2 3.76 0.61 31.64
CA SER A 2 2.86 0.27 30.52
C SER A 2 3.57 0.47 29.19
N PHE A 3 3.63 -0.59 28.40
CA PHE A 3 4.17 -0.62 27.05
C PHE A 3 3.18 0.10 26.12
N PHE A 4 3.37 1.41 25.91
CA PHE A 4 2.57 2.21 24.99
C PHE A 4 2.94 1.81 23.55
N TRP A 5 2.17 0.90 22.97
CA TRP A 5 2.22 0.59 21.53
C TRP A 5 1.28 1.58 20.81
N PRO A 6 1.76 2.59 20.07
CA PRO A 6 0.86 3.58 19.47
C PRO A 6 0.26 3.16 18.13
N PHE A 7 0.57 1.95 17.63
CA PHE A 7 0.23 1.56 16.26
C PHE A 7 -0.49 0.21 16.21
N ALA A 8 -1.65 0.13 16.85
CA ALA A 8 -2.69 -0.77 16.39
C ALA A 8 -3.45 -0.03 15.27
N GLY A 9 -2.77 0.15 14.13
CA GLY A 9 -3.41 0.72 12.95
C GLY A 9 -4.21 -0.38 12.28
N ASP A 10 -5.50 -0.12 12.06
CA ASP A 10 -6.32 -0.98 11.22
C ASP A 10 -5.74 -0.95 9.79
N CYS A 11 -4.98 -1.97 9.42
CA CYS A 11 -4.46 -2.11 8.06
C CYS A 11 -5.46 -2.94 7.25
N TRP A 12 -6.03 -2.35 6.21
CA TRP A 12 -6.95 -3.03 5.31
C TRP A 12 -6.23 -3.44 4.04
N VAL A 13 -6.30 -4.73 3.70
CA VAL A 13 -5.83 -5.22 2.40
C VAL A 13 -6.89 -4.86 1.36
N LEU A 14 -6.58 -3.87 0.52
CA LEU A 14 -7.48 -3.36 -0.51
C LEU A 14 -7.44 -4.24 -1.77
N LYS A 15 -6.26 -4.76 -2.11
CA LYS A 15 -6.06 -5.67 -3.24
C LYS A 15 -4.87 -6.57 -2.98
N ILE A 16 -4.96 -7.83 -3.40
CA ILE A 16 -3.87 -8.80 -3.31
C ILE A 16 -3.80 -9.63 -4.57
N ASP A 17 -2.57 -9.93 -4.98
CA ASP A 17 -2.31 -10.85 -6.07
C ASP A 17 -2.67 -12.30 -5.66
N PRO A 18 -3.26 -13.13 -6.54
CA PRO A 18 -3.58 -14.53 -6.22
C PRO A 18 -2.38 -15.36 -5.76
N GLU A 19 -1.18 -15.04 -6.25
CA GLU A 19 0.07 -15.70 -5.88
C GLU A 19 0.78 -15.00 -4.70
N TYR A 20 0.17 -13.97 -4.11
CA TYR A 20 0.70 -13.19 -2.99
C TYR A 20 2.06 -12.52 -3.29
N ASN A 21 2.32 -12.19 -4.56
CA ASN A 21 3.53 -11.48 -4.96
C ASN A 21 3.51 -10.00 -4.55
N TYR A 22 2.33 -9.39 -4.53
CA TYR A 22 2.13 -8.02 -4.08
C TYR A 22 0.79 -7.83 -3.36
N ALA A 23 0.72 -6.80 -2.53
CA ALA A 23 -0.49 -6.38 -1.84
C ALA A 23 -0.57 -4.84 -1.79
N LEU A 24 -1.78 -4.33 -1.96
CA LEU A 24 -2.14 -2.95 -1.72
C LEU A 24 -2.82 -2.86 -0.36
N VAL A 25 -2.24 -2.10 0.54
CA VAL A 25 -2.71 -1.92 1.92
C VAL A 25 -3.04 -0.45 2.13
N GLY A 26 -4.20 -0.18 2.70
CA GLY A 26 -4.59 1.16 3.12
C GLY A 26 -5.03 1.17 4.58
N ASP A 27 -5.38 2.35 5.06
CA ASP A 27 -5.99 2.55 6.37
C ASP A 27 -7.46 3.02 6.25
N PRO A 28 -8.32 2.80 7.26
CA PRO A 28 -9.72 3.20 7.23
C PRO A 28 -9.95 4.71 7.09
N SER A 29 -8.98 5.55 7.49
CA SER A 29 -9.07 7.00 7.31
C SER A 29 -8.79 7.46 5.89
N GLY A 30 -8.31 6.57 5.01
CA GLY A 30 -8.00 6.88 3.61
C GLY A 30 -6.74 7.72 3.43
N LYS A 31 -5.95 7.92 4.48
CA LYS A 31 -4.80 8.84 4.50
C LYS A 31 -3.49 8.16 4.19
N TYR A 32 -3.38 6.87 4.50
CA TYR A 32 -2.18 6.09 4.32
C TYR A 32 -2.41 4.95 3.34
N LEU A 33 -1.43 4.76 2.46
CA LEU A 33 -1.45 3.76 1.41
C LEU A 33 -0.05 3.20 1.21
N TRP A 34 0.04 1.88 1.11
CA TRP A 34 1.29 1.15 0.87
C TRP A 34 1.09 0.10 -0.22
N ILE A 35 2.06 0.02 -1.12
CA ILE A 35 2.22 -1.11 -2.04
C ILE A 35 3.38 -1.94 -1.49
N LEU A 36 3.09 -3.19 -1.15
CA LEU A 36 4.06 -4.15 -0.67
C LEU A 36 4.30 -5.19 -1.77
N ALA A 37 5.56 -5.48 -2.06
CA ALA A 37 5.96 -6.51 -3.01
C ALA A 37 6.95 -7.48 -2.33
N ARG A 38 6.88 -8.76 -2.66
CA ARG A 38 7.88 -9.74 -2.21
C ARG A 38 9.21 -9.55 -2.91
N GLU A 39 9.18 -9.12 -4.16
CA GLU A 39 10.37 -8.79 -4.93
C GLU A 39 10.75 -7.32 -4.75
N ASN A 40 12.06 -7.04 -4.88
CA ASN A 40 12.59 -5.69 -4.75
C ASN A 40 12.15 -4.76 -5.90
N ARG A 41 11.72 -5.33 -7.03
CA ARG A 41 11.20 -4.59 -8.18
C ARG A 41 9.87 -5.18 -8.61
N LEU A 42 8.82 -4.37 -8.57
CA LEU A 42 7.52 -4.69 -9.12
C LEU A 42 7.41 -4.10 -10.53
N ASP A 43 6.70 -4.78 -11.44
CA ASP A 43 6.43 -4.23 -12.77
C ASP A 43 5.75 -2.85 -12.63
N PRO A 44 6.29 -1.79 -13.26
CA PRO A 44 5.70 -0.46 -13.19
C PRO A 44 4.23 -0.41 -13.63
N LYS A 45 3.80 -1.30 -14.53
CA LYS A 45 2.39 -1.41 -14.93
C LYS A 45 1.49 -1.83 -13.78
N ILE A 46 1.94 -2.80 -12.97
CA ILE A 46 1.20 -3.24 -11.78
C ILE A 46 1.11 -2.09 -10.78
N VAL A 47 2.20 -1.34 -10.59
CA VAL A 47 2.20 -0.16 -9.70
C VAL A 47 1.16 0.87 -10.17
N GLU A 48 1.10 1.17 -11.47
CA GLU A 48 0.12 2.09 -12.03
C GLU A 48 -1.33 1.59 -11.86
N GLU A 49 -1.58 0.30 -12.10
CA GLU A 49 -2.90 -0.30 -11.88
C GLU A 49 -3.34 -0.22 -10.42
N LEU A 50 -2.43 -0.46 -9.47
CA LEU A 50 -2.71 -0.35 -8.05
C LEU A 50 -2.98 1.10 -7.62
N LYS A 51 -2.24 2.06 -8.17
CA LYS A 51 -2.49 3.49 -7.95
C LYS A 51 -3.84 3.92 -8.51
N LEU A 52 -4.19 3.48 -9.72
CA LEU A 52 -5.49 3.78 -10.31
C LEU A 52 -6.63 3.20 -9.44
N TYR A 53 -6.47 1.95 -8.99
CA TYR A 53 -7.44 1.31 -8.11
C TYR A 53 -7.61 2.07 -6.79
N ALA A 54 -6.50 2.45 -6.14
CA ALA A 54 -6.55 3.23 -4.90
C ALA A 54 -7.14 4.64 -5.10
N SER A 55 -6.83 5.29 -6.23
CA SER A 55 -7.40 6.60 -6.58
C SER A 55 -8.92 6.53 -6.73
N ASN A 56 -9.45 5.48 -7.37
CA ASN A 56 -10.89 5.23 -7.45
C ASN A 56 -11.56 5.00 -6.09
N LEU A 57 -10.79 4.56 -5.09
CA LEU A 57 -11.24 4.43 -3.70
C LEU A 57 -11.12 5.74 -2.90
N GLY A 58 -10.59 6.81 -3.50
CA GLY A 58 -10.45 8.14 -2.87
C GLY A 58 -9.11 8.39 -2.18
N PHE A 59 -8.11 7.53 -2.37
CA PHE A 59 -6.76 7.75 -1.83
C PHE A 59 -5.98 8.74 -2.70
N ALA A 60 -5.21 9.63 -2.05
CA ALA A 60 -4.32 10.59 -2.70
C ALA A 60 -2.99 9.94 -3.11
N VAL A 61 -3.00 9.22 -4.23
CA VAL A 61 -1.85 8.43 -4.73
C VAL A 61 -0.70 9.30 -5.28
N GLU A 62 -0.97 10.56 -5.60
CA GLU A 62 0.01 11.55 -6.06
C GLU A 62 1.09 11.87 -5.01
N ASN A 63 0.79 11.64 -3.73
CA ASN A 63 1.73 11.88 -2.62
C ASN A 63 2.52 10.63 -2.22
N MET A 64 2.41 9.53 -2.97
CA MET A 64 3.16 8.31 -2.67
C MET A 64 4.66 8.52 -2.87
N ILE A 65 5.42 8.23 -1.81
CA ILE A 65 6.88 8.15 -1.87
C ILE A 65 7.25 6.73 -2.32
N SER A 66 7.90 6.61 -3.48
CA SER A 66 8.43 5.33 -3.96
C SER A 66 9.85 5.12 -3.47
N GLY A 67 10.08 4.05 -2.71
CA GLY A 67 11.43 3.60 -2.32
C GLY A 67 12.10 2.70 -3.34
N GLN A 68 11.78 2.83 -4.64
CA GLN A 68 12.54 2.12 -5.68
C GLN A 68 13.95 2.72 -5.70
N PHE A 69 14.88 2.02 -5.06
CA PHE A 69 16.29 2.36 -5.12
C PHE A 69 16.80 1.98 -6.52
N ASP A 70 17.26 2.99 -7.26
CA ASP A 70 18.05 2.80 -8.48
C ASP A 70 19.33 2.02 -8.19
#